data_AF-A0A7G2RX79-F1
#
_entry.id   AF-A0A7G2RX79-F1
#
_cell.length_a   1.000
_cell.length_b   1.000
_cell.length_c   1.000
_cell.angle_alpha   90.00
_cell.angle_beta   90.00
_cell.angle_gamma   90.00
#
_symmetry.space_group_name_H-M   'P 1'
#
loop_
_entity.id
_entity.type
_entity.pdbx_description
1 polymer ?
#
loop_
_entity_poly.entity_id
_entity_poly.type
_entity_poly.pdbx_seq_one_letter_code
_entity_poly.pdbx_strand_id
1 'polypeptide(L)'
;MGWIEPNKWFIRDDNCKFPLGLFLNSATGAGLTEHPPGQWSTLDLSGVTSTNAKGAFLSGILIITHGSVPEIADMEILFRNIGDTVNEGNYHGQCIEADTQGGQRSTYSTFVPLTGGKCELWWNHTSPGSYPQYSAYGANLSVQAYFE
;
A
#
# COMPACT_ATOMS: atom_id res chain seq x y z
N MET A 1 -18.59 -2.73 -16.27
CA MET A 1 -17.12 -2.61 -16.23
C MET A 1 -16.72 -1.68 -17.35
N GLY A 2 -16.08 -0.55 -17.03
CA GLY A 2 -15.56 0.40 -18.03
C GLY A 2 -14.03 0.39 -17.98
N TRP A 3 -13.39 0.48 -19.15
CA TRP A 3 -11.95 0.61 -19.24
C TRP A 3 -11.57 2.08 -19.28
N ILE A 4 -10.44 2.42 -18.66
CA ILE A 4 -9.89 3.77 -18.74
C ILE A 4 -8.87 3.79 -19.87
N GLU A 5 -9.14 4.60 -20.89
CA GLU A 5 -8.15 4.91 -21.92
C GLU A 5 -7.42 6.20 -21.53
N PRO A 6 -6.09 6.15 -21.37
CA PRO A 6 -5.29 7.33 -21.05
C PRO A 6 -5.11 8.18 -22.31
N ASN A 7 -5.39 9.47 -22.17
CA ASN A 7 -5.06 10.47 -23.18
C ASN A 7 -3.62 10.96 -23.02
N LYS A 8 -3.07 10.89 -21.80
CA LYS A 8 -1.69 11.32 -21.51
C LYS A 8 -1.07 10.51 -20.37
N TRP A 9 0.22 10.20 -20.55
CA TRP A 9 1.07 9.59 -19.54
C TRP A 9 2.06 10.59 -18.96
N PHE A 10 2.25 10.50 -17.66
CA PHE A 10 3.24 11.26 -16.91
C PHE A 10 4.11 10.25 -16.16
N ILE A 11 5.41 10.29 -16.42
CA ILE A 11 6.39 9.40 -15.79
C ILE A 11 7.38 10.31 -15.07
N ARG A 12 7.78 9.91 -13.86
CA ARG A 12 8.81 10.64 -13.13
C ARG A 12 10.14 10.63 -13.89
N ASP A 13 10.83 11.74 -13.86
CA ASP A 13 12.16 11.94 -14.43
C ASP A 13 13.28 11.82 -13.38
N ASP A 14 12.92 11.65 -12.11
CA ASP A 14 13.83 11.52 -10.97
C ASP A 14 13.78 10.12 -10.32
N ASN A 15 14.78 9.83 -9.48
CA ASN A 15 14.76 8.64 -8.62
C ASN A 15 13.71 8.79 -7.51
N CYS A 16 13.22 7.68 -6.96
CA CYS A 16 12.37 7.63 -5.75
C CYS A 16 12.97 8.40 -4.58
N LYS A 17 12.80 9.72 -4.55
CA LYS A 17 13.26 10.56 -3.45
C LYS A 17 12.06 11.06 -2.68
N PHE A 18 11.13 11.74 -3.33
CA PHE A 18 9.83 12.16 -2.79
C PHE A 18 8.94 12.56 -3.98
N PRO A 19 7.60 12.42 -3.91
CA PRO A 19 6.86 12.17 -2.69
C PRO A 19 6.43 10.70 -2.54
N LEU A 20 6.37 10.25 -1.28
CA LEU A 20 5.84 8.95 -0.91
C LEU A 20 4.34 8.91 -1.24
N GLY A 21 3.90 7.85 -1.92
CA GLY A 21 2.48 7.60 -2.18
C GLY A 21 1.82 6.94 -0.97
N LEU A 22 2.51 6.03 -0.28
CA LEU A 22 2.06 5.38 0.95
C LEU A 22 3.25 5.04 1.83
N PHE A 23 3.14 5.32 3.13
CA PHE A 23 4.10 4.87 4.14
C PHE A 23 3.36 4.32 5.36
N LEU A 24 3.63 3.05 5.68
CA LEU A 24 3.12 2.35 6.87
C LEU A 24 4.28 1.76 7.65
N ASN A 25 4.26 1.89 8.97
CA ASN A 25 5.21 1.23 9.85
C ASN A 25 4.54 0.91 11.19
N SER A 26 4.15 -0.35 11.38
CA SER A 26 3.43 -0.77 12.59
C SER A 26 4.28 -0.78 13.86
N ALA A 27 5.61 -0.86 13.75
CA ALA A 27 6.50 -0.78 14.91
C ALA A 27 6.55 0.63 15.52
N THR A 28 6.38 1.67 14.69
CA THR A 28 6.45 3.08 15.12
C THR A 28 5.08 3.76 15.19
N GLY A 29 4.05 3.17 14.60
CA GLY A 29 2.73 3.78 14.46
C GLY A 29 2.59 4.71 13.25
N ALA A 30 3.65 4.93 12.47
CA ALA A 30 3.61 5.85 11.33
C ALA A 30 2.62 5.36 10.26
N GLY A 31 1.71 6.26 9.85
CA GLY A 31 0.66 6.00 8.87
C GLY A 31 -0.52 5.18 9.38
N LEU A 32 -0.48 4.68 10.63
CA LEU A 32 -1.53 3.78 11.13
C LEU A 32 -2.79 4.52 11.63
N THR A 33 -2.67 5.82 11.92
CA THR A 33 -3.85 6.64 12.31
C THR A 33 -4.68 6.97 11.07
N GLU A 34 -4.01 7.27 9.96
CA GLU A 34 -4.64 7.58 8.67
C GLU A 34 -5.11 6.30 7.96
N HIS A 35 -4.36 5.21 8.11
CA HIS A 35 -4.60 3.95 7.43
C HIS A 35 -4.52 2.79 8.44
N PRO A 36 -5.54 2.62 9.32
CA PRO A 36 -5.56 1.52 10.27
C PRO A 36 -5.72 0.16 9.56
N PRO A 37 -5.16 -0.94 10.14
CA PRO A 37 -5.29 -2.27 9.56
C PRO A 37 -6.75 -2.75 9.61
N GLY A 38 -7.14 -3.54 8.61
CA GLY A 38 -8.48 -4.13 8.50
C GLY A 38 -9.58 -3.13 8.12
N GLN A 39 -9.24 -1.90 7.76
CA GLN A 39 -10.20 -0.85 7.41
C GLN A 39 -9.86 -0.20 6.07
N TRP A 40 -10.90 0.14 5.31
CA TRP A 40 -10.75 1.00 4.15
C TRP A 40 -10.47 2.43 4.60
N SER A 41 -9.45 3.03 4.01
CA SER A 41 -9.03 4.41 4.28
C SER A 41 -8.77 5.15 2.97
N THR A 42 -9.02 6.45 2.96
CA THR A 42 -8.73 7.27 1.77
C THR A 42 -7.23 7.53 1.66
N LEU A 43 -6.63 7.13 0.55
CA LEU A 43 -5.27 7.50 0.18
C LEU A 43 -5.29 8.70 -0.77
N ASP A 44 -4.74 9.83 -0.32
CA ASP A 44 -4.69 11.06 -1.08
C ASP A 44 -3.35 11.20 -1.82
N LEU A 45 -3.39 11.09 -3.14
CA LEU A 45 -2.23 11.24 -4.02
C LEU A 45 -2.21 12.59 -4.74
N SER A 46 -3.14 13.51 -4.45
CA SER A 46 -3.26 14.79 -5.16
C SER A 46 -2.07 15.73 -4.97
N GLY A 47 -1.22 15.49 -3.95
CA GLY A 47 0.05 16.20 -3.79
C GLY A 47 1.16 15.74 -4.74
N VAL A 48 0.95 14.61 -5.43
CA VAL A 48 1.98 13.90 -6.21
C VAL A 48 1.48 13.50 -7.60
N THR A 49 0.17 13.58 -7.82
CA THR A 49 -0.51 13.42 -9.11
C THR A 49 -1.38 14.64 -9.38
N SER A 50 -1.86 14.76 -10.61
CA SER A 50 -2.95 15.69 -10.91
C SER A 50 -4.27 15.26 -10.25
N THR A 51 -5.13 16.21 -9.89
CA THR A 51 -6.50 15.91 -9.45
C THR A 51 -7.37 15.34 -10.57
N ASN A 52 -6.97 15.52 -11.83
CA ASN A 52 -7.61 14.94 -13.01
C ASN A 52 -7.03 13.57 -13.38
N ALA A 53 -6.01 13.09 -12.66
CA ALA A 53 -5.46 11.76 -12.89
C ALA A 53 -6.55 10.71 -12.72
N LYS A 54 -6.62 9.79 -13.68
CA LYS A 54 -7.56 8.67 -13.67
C LYS A 54 -6.94 7.41 -13.06
N GLY A 55 -5.61 7.36 -12.97
CA GLY A 55 -4.90 6.31 -12.27
C GLY A 55 -3.43 6.65 -12.03
N ALA A 56 -2.82 5.97 -11.07
CA ALA A 56 -1.41 6.11 -10.72
C ALA A 56 -0.73 4.76 -10.62
N PHE A 57 0.52 4.70 -11.06
CA PHE A 57 1.40 3.57 -10.88
C PHE A 57 2.16 3.74 -9.56
N LEU A 58 1.89 2.86 -8.60
CA LEU A 58 2.60 2.76 -7.33
C LEU A 58 3.67 1.67 -7.43
N SER A 59 4.87 1.95 -6.93
CA SER A 59 5.94 0.96 -6.82
C SER A 59 6.74 1.13 -5.53
N GLY A 60 7.19 0.01 -4.99
CA GLY A 60 8.03 -0.04 -3.82
C GLY A 60 8.07 -1.43 -3.18
N ILE A 61 7.97 -1.48 -1.86
CA ILE A 61 8.12 -2.71 -1.08
C ILE A 61 7.07 -2.84 0.02
N LEU A 62 6.66 -4.08 0.26
CA LEU A 62 6.02 -4.53 1.48
C LEU A 62 7.08 -5.16 2.38
N ILE A 63 6.98 -4.95 3.68
CA ILE A 63 8.03 -5.29 4.64
C ILE A 63 7.40 -6.00 5.83
N ILE A 64 8.00 -7.11 6.23
CA ILE A 64 7.71 -7.79 7.50
C ILE A 64 9.02 -7.94 8.25
N THR A 65 9.01 -7.64 9.55
CA THR A 65 10.10 -7.98 10.47
C THR A 65 9.48 -8.86 11.56
N HIS A 66 9.89 -10.12 11.61
CA HIS A 66 9.23 -11.09 12.47
C HIS A 66 9.63 -10.91 13.94
N GLY A 67 8.66 -11.05 14.84
CA GLY A 67 8.91 -11.02 16.28
C GLY A 67 9.55 -12.32 16.80
N SER A 68 9.64 -12.42 18.13
CA SER A 68 10.17 -13.61 18.80
C SER A 68 9.17 -14.76 18.99
N VAL A 69 7.87 -14.51 18.87
CA VAL A 69 6.82 -15.53 19.06
C VAL A 69 6.52 -16.24 17.74
N PRO A 70 6.42 -17.58 17.70
CA PRO A 70 6.00 -18.30 16.50
C PRO A 70 4.57 -17.92 16.07
N GLU A 71 4.45 -17.36 14.87
CA GLU A 71 3.19 -16.95 14.25
C GLU A 71 3.31 -17.00 12.73
N ILE A 72 2.18 -16.86 12.02
CA ILE A 72 2.21 -16.57 10.59
C ILE A 72 2.24 -15.05 10.48
N ALA A 73 3.38 -14.49 10.10
CA ALA A 73 3.52 -13.06 9.85
C ALA A 73 3.20 -12.79 8.38
N ASP A 74 1.98 -12.39 8.11
CA ASP A 74 1.50 -12.07 6.76
C ASP A 74 0.97 -10.64 6.68
N MET A 75 1.08 -10.05 5.51
CA MET A 75 0.54 -8.74 5.19
C MET A 75 -0.13 -8.80 3.83
N GLU A 76 -1.33 -8.28 3.77
CA GLU A 76 -2.11 -8.11 2.55
C GLU A 76 -2.36 -6.63 2.29
N ILE A 77 -2.38 -6.23 1.02
CA ILE A 77 -2.71 -4.87 0.60
C ILE A 77 -3.62 -4.87 -0.63
N LEU A 78 -4.56 -3.93 -0.65
CA LEU A 78 -5.56 -3.78 -1.70
C LEU A 78 -5.86 -2.30 -1.94
N PHE A 79 -6.12 -1.96 -3.21
CA PHE A 79 -6.53 -0.64 -3.64
C PHE A 79 -7.79 -0.72 -4.47
N ARG A 80 -8.68 0.27 -4.33
CA ARG A 80 -9.89 0.39 -5.16
C ARG A 80 -10.25 1.85 -5.40
N ASN A 81 -11.23 2.08 -6.27
CA ASN A 81 -11.78 3.42 -6.46
C ASN A 81 -12.66 3.81 -5.27
N ILE A 82 -12.80 5.11 -5.01
CA ILE A 82 -13.63 5.63 -3.91
C ILE A 82 -15.07 5.15 -4.08
N GLY A 83 -15.56 4.42 -3.07
CA GLY A 83 -16.94 3.93 -3.02
C GLY A 83 -17.19 2.63 -3.79
N ASP A 84 -16.17 2.00 -4.36
CA ASP A 84 -16.31 0.66 -4.94
C ASP A 84 -16.61 -0.39 -3.87
N THR A 85 -17.42 -1.39 -4.21
CA THR A 85 -17.75 -2.52 -3.33
C THR A 85 -16.89 -3.73 -3.68
N VAL A 86 -15.62 -3.70 -3.28
CA VAL A 86 -14.73 -4.86 -3.34
C VAL A 86 -14.61 -5.46 -1.94
N ASN A 87 -14.82 -6.78 -1.83
CA ASN A 87 -14.64 -7.51 -0.57
C ASN A 87 -13.17 -7.50 -0.15
N GLU A 88 -12.90 -7.27 1.14
CA GLU A 88 -11.61 -7.60 1.75
C GLU A 88 -11.22 -9.07 1.48
N GLY A 89 -9.92 -9.32 1.32
CA GLY A 89 -9.37 -10.66 1.05
C GLY A 89 -9.06 -11.00 -0.42
N ASN A 90 -9.40 -10.14 -1.38
CA ASN A 90 -8.96 -10.28 -2.79
C ASN A 90 -7.60 -9.59 -3.06
N TYR A 91 -6.67 -9.66 -2.09
CA TYR A 91 -5.46 -8.84 -2.04
C TYR A 91 -4.71 -8.74 -3.38
N HIS A 92 -4.26 -7.52 -3.72
CA HIS A 92 -3.43 -7.28 -4.90
C HIS A 92 -1.94 -7.54 -4.61
N GLY A 93 -1.52 -7.36 -3.36
CA GLY A 93 -0.15 -7.58 -2.91
C GLY A 93 -0.11 -8.34 -1.59
N GLN A 94 0.93 -9.16 -1.45
CA GLN A 94 1.16 -9.98 -0.25
C GLN A 94 2.65 -10.03 0.12
N CYS A 95 2.91 -10.13 1.42
CA CYS A 95 4.20 -10.50 1.98
C CYS A 95 3.95 -11.50 3.12
N ILE A 96 4.76 -12.55 3.23
CA ILE A 96 4.69 -13.55 4.30
C ILE A 96 6.10 -13.83 4.80
N GLU A 97 6.33 -13.81 6.11
CA GLU A 97 7.52 -14.33 6.78
C GLU A 97 7.11 -15.48 7.71
N ALA A 98 7.80 -16.61 7.59
CA ALA A 98 7.54 -17.81 8.38
C ALA A 98 8.68 -18.12 9.37
N ASP A 99 9.86 -17.50 9.19
CA ASP A 99 11.00 -17.68 10.08
C ASP A 99 10.94 -16.67 11.23
N THR A 100 10.94 -17.18 12.45
CA THR A 100 10.87 -16.35 13.66
C THR A 100 12.15 -15.52 13.79
N GLN A 101 12.02 -14.22 14.12
CA GLN A 101 13.13 -13.24 14.07
C GLN A 101 13.69 -12.98 12.66
N GLY A 102 13.07 -13.53 11.61
CA GLY A 102 13.38 -13.24 10.22
C GLY A 102 12.85 -11.88 9.75
N GLY A 103 12.88 -11.69 8.44
CA GLY A 103 12.32 -10.50 7.81
C GLY A 103 12.21 -10.67 6.32
N GLN A 104 11.07 -10.24 5.77
CA GLN A 104 10.79 -10.31 4.35
C GLN A 104 10.59 -8.93 3.76
N ARG A 105 11.01 -8.82 2.50
CA ARG A 105 10.75 -7.67 1.64
C ARG A 105 10.18 -8.19 0.33
N SER A 106 8.91 -7.91 0.08
CA SER A 106 8.26 -8.26 -1.17
C SER A 106 8.19 -7.00 -2.04
N THR A 107 8.78 -7.05 -3.24
CA THR A 107 8.61 -5.97 -4.22
C THR A 107 7.15 -5.93 -4.65
N TYR A 108 6.55 -4.74 -4.60
CA TYR A 108 5.16 -4.56 -4.97
C TYR A 108 5.01 -3.39 -5.93
N SER A 109 4.20 -3.58 -6.96
CA SER A 109 3.89 -2.52 -7.93
C SER A 109 2.49 -2.75 -8.50
N THR A 110 1.71 -1.69 -8.64
CA THR A 110 0.33 -1.77 -9.13
C THR A 110 -0.14 -0.45 -9.72
N PHE A 111 -1.14 -0.53 -10.59
CA PHE A 111 -1.95 0.64 -10.94
C PHE A 111 -3.14 0.75 -10.00
N VAL A 112 -3.37 1.96 -9.48
CA VAL A 112 -4.54 2.28 -8.67
C VAL A 112 -5.45 3.25 -9.44
N PRO A 113 -6.77 3.04 -9.43
CA PRO A 113 -7.71 4.01 -10.00
C PRO A 113 -7.75 5.26 -9.12
N LEU A 114 -7.95 6.43 -9.73
CA LEU A 114 -8.07 7.70 -9.00
C LEU A 114 -9.36 8.43 -9.34
N THR A 115 -9.99 8.97 -8.30
CA THR A 115 -11.09 9.94 -8.39
C THR A 115 -10.69 11.19 -7.62
N GLY A 116 -10.47 12.31 -8.31
CA GLY A 116 -10.02 13.55 -7.67
C GLY A 116 -8.63 13.45 -7.04
N GLY A 117 -7.74 12.62 -7.60
CA GLY A 117 -6.42 12.32 -7.03
C GLY A 117 -6.43 11.37 -5.83
N LYS A 118 -7.55 10.70 -5.55
CA LYS A 118 -7.72 9.83 -4.38
C LYS A 118 -8.14 8.43 -4.77
N CYS A 119 -7.73 7.46 -3.96
CA CYS A 119 -8.23 6.08 -3.99
C CYS A 119 -8.52 5.58 -2.57
N GLU A 120 -9.03 4.36 -2.44
CA GLU A 120 -9.13 3.69 -1.14
C GLU A 120 -8.07 2.61 -1.02
N LEU A 121 -7.45 2.58 0.15
CA LEU A 121 -6.47 1.60 0.59
C LEU A 121 -7.10 0.72 1.67
N TRP A 122 -6.90 -0.58 1.56
CA TRP A 122 -7.07 -1.53 2.65
C TRP A 122 -5.79 -2.34 2.80
N TRP A 123 -5.39 -2.59 4.03
CA TRP A 123 -4.32 -3.52 4.33
C TRP A 123 -4.63 -4.23 5.63
N ASN A 124 -4.07 -5.42 5.81
CA ASN A 124 -4.29 -6.21 7.03
C ASN A 124 -3.14 -7.17 7.29
N HIS A 125 -3.14 -7.74 8.50
CA HIS A 125 -2.28 -8.84 8.92
C HIS A 125 -3.10 -9.79 9.81
N THR A 126 -2.80 -11.09 9.81
CA THR A 126 -3.62 -12.07 10.57
C THR A 126 -3.23 -12.18 12.04
N SER A 127 -1.96 -11.91 12.36
CA SER A 127 -1.42 -12.07 13.71
C SER A 127 -1.35 -10.72 14.43
N PRO A 128 -2.21 -10.45 15.43
CA PRO A 128 -2.20 -9.21 16.18
C PRO A 128 -1.13 -9.21 17.28
N GLY A 129 -0.50 -8.05 17.51
CA GLY A 129 0.41 -7.85 18.63
C GLY A 129 1.38 -6.70 18.36
N SER A 130 2.35 -6.54 19.27
CA SER A 130 3.35 -5.48 19.17
C SER A 130 4.76 -6.04 19.06
N TYR A 131 5.55 -5.45 18.16
CA TYR A 131 6.99 -5.68 18.06
C TYR A 131 7.71 -5.23 19.34
N PRO A 132 8.76 -5.94 19.82
CA PRO A 132 9.46 -7.08 19.20
C PRO A 132 8.90 -8.47 19.50
N GLN A 133 7.85 -8.57 20.32
CA GLN A 133 7.29 -9.87 20.66
C GLN A 133 6.57 -10.50 19.46
N TYR A 134 5.77 -9.70 18.76
CA TYR A 134 5.06 -10.02 17.52
C TYR A 134 5.70 -9.31 16.33
N SER A 135 5.23 -9.60 15.12
CA SER A 135 5.80 -9.05 13.91
C SER A 135 5.45 -7.57 13.68
N ALA A 136 6.37 -6.86 13.05
CA ALA A 136 6.15 -5.53 12.50
C ALA A 136 5.90 -5.60 11.00
N TYR A 137 5.02 -4.72 10.52
CA TYR A 137 4.56 -4.66 9.14
C TYR A 137 4.80 -3.26 8.58
N GLY A 138 5.08 -3.18 7.29
CA GLY A 138 5.26 -1.89 6.63
C GLY A 138 5.02 -1.95 5.14
N ALA A 139 4.64 -0.80 4.60
CA ALA A 139 4.57 -0.55 3.17
C ALA A 139 5.29 0.77 2.90
N ASN A 140 6.10 0.78 1.84
CA ASN A 140 6.69 2.00 1.33
C ASN A 140 6.50 2.00 -0.18
N LEU A 141 5.50 2.75 -0.64
CA LEU A 141 5.14 2.87 -2.04
C LEU A 141 5.27 4.31 -2.48
N SER A 142 5.70 4.49 -3.71
CA SER A 142 5.89 5.80 -4.34
C SER A 142 5.17 5.82 -5.68
N VAL A 143 4.59 6.96 -6.03
CA VAL A 143 4.06 7.16 -7.37
C VAL A 143 5.24 7.26 -8.33
N GLN A 144 5.22 6.42 -9.37
CA GLN A 144 6.25 6.36 -10.43
C GLN A 144 5.74 6.93 -11.75
N ALA A 145 4.44 6.80 -11.99
CA ALA A 145 3.75 7.36 -13.15
C ALA A 145 2.28 7.61 -12.81
N TYR A 146 1.61 8.45 -13.58
CA TYR A 146 0.15 8.58 -13.56
C TYR A 146 -0.36 8.90 -14.96
N PHE A 147 -1.65 8.72 -15.18
CA PHE A 147 -2.29 9.03 -16.45
C PHE A 147 -3.60 9.80 -16.29
N GLU A 148 -3.89 10.59 -17.31
CA GLU A 148 -5.12 11.38 -17.48
C GLU A 148 -5.84 10.98 -18.77
#